data_AF-A0A6G3X2W2-F1
#
_entry.id   AF-A0A6G3X2W2-F1
#
_cell.length_a   1.000
_cell.length_b   1.000
_cell.length_c   1.000
_cell.angle_alpha   90.00
_cell.angle_beta   90.00
_cell.angle_gamma   90.00
#
_symmetry.space_group_name_H-M   'P 1'
#
loop_
_entity.id
_entity.type
_entity.pdbx_description
1 polymer ?
#
loop_
_entity_poly.entity_id
_entity_poly.type
_entity_poly.pdbx_seq_one_letter_code
_entity_poly.pdbx_strand_id
1 'polypeptide(L)'
;MAVINPPAWMQAGSYPARNDRLALTALLAYPGFAVDESTPMRIRQGVKPSYQNYQLKVRPAATPNMTVIVSAGFAFIDQHDVGGVGTYVCANDADVTLTVQPAGGAGQYRKDAVVASVYDAEYAGSANEWRLEIIQGSYAASAGAAVRPALPANAQLLAELAIGPSQSSVSAANITDYRQYAVAAGGVIPVSSNNAPPRLHPGQALYLTDTDVVEVGQLAGTKRQLREYVRPSSSLQAANPPFNVVATYVDFLSGSWAPITVTVPPSGMVRVSISANAENTNTTTSTCHVTWRASGATTITASAFNSLTAAGGRLAATRTRLITGLTAGASLTITPQWNISSGSGSTATISGGTLEVTPIP
;
A
#
# COMPACT_ATOMS: atom_id res chain seq x y z
N MET A 1 1.67 38.85 -9.95
CA MET A 1 1.07 39.60 -8.82
C MET A 1 1.42 38.85 -7.53
N ALA A 2 1.94 39.52 -6.50
CA ALA A 2 2.53 38.83 -5.33
C ALA A 2 1.58 38.68 -4.12
N VAL A 3 0.53 39.52 -4.00
CA VAL A 3 -0.46 39.46 -2.91
C VAL A 3 -1.85 39.75 -3.47
N ILE A 4 -2.87 39.02 -3.02
CA ILE A 4 -4.28 39.27 -3.36
C ILE A 4 -4.87 40.23 -2.32
N ASN A 5 -5.38 41.36 -2.78
CA ASN A 5 -5.98 42.39 -1.95
C ASN A 5 -7.24 42.95 -2.65
N PRO A 6 -8.40 43.03 -1.98
CA PRO A 6 -8.67 42.55 -0.62
C PRO A 6 -8.58 41.01 -0.49
N PRO A 7 -8.32 40.48 0.71
CA PRO A 7 -8.38 39.03 0.94
C PRO A 7 -9.78 38.50 0.65
N ALA A 8 -9.87 37.20 0.42
CA ALA A 8 -11.14 36.52 0.19
C ALA A 8 -12.12 36.79 1.34
N TRP A 9 -13.37 37.09 0.98
CA TRP A 9 -14.49 37.35 1.90
C TRP A 9 -14.37 38.57 2.83
N MET A 10 -13.42 39.46 2.60
CA MET A 10 -13.50 40.81 3.17
C MET A 10 -14.70 41.56 2.55
N GLN A 11 -15.16 42.64 3.19
CA GLN A 11 -16.18 43.47 2.58
C GLN A 11 -15.62 44.13 1.31
N ALA A 12 -16.10 43.69 0.16
CA ALA A 12 -15.86 44.28 -1.15
C ALA A 12 -17.12 44.15 -2.02
N GLY A 13 -17.25 44.98 -3.06
CA GLY A 13 -18.41 44.94 -3.96
C GLY A 13 -18.43 43.72 -4.89
N SER A 14 -17.25 43.24 -5.32
CA SER A 14 -17.10 42.10 -6.22
C SER A 14 -15.71 41.49 -6.11
N TYR A 15 -15.61 40.19 -6.37
CA TYR A 15 -14.35 39.45 -6.44
C TYR A 15 -14.23 38.73 -7.79
N PRO A 16 -13.03 38.62 -8.38
CA PRO A 16 -12.83 37.76 -9.55
C PRO A 16 -12.96 36.29 -9.13
N ALA A 17 -13.46 35.42 -10.01
CA ALA A 17 -13.60 33.98 -9.75
C ALA A 17 -12.27 33.32 -9.32
N ARG A 18 -11.14 33.86 -9.77
CA ARG A 18 -9.80 33.49 -9.29
C ARG A 18 -9.67 33.52 -7.76
N ASN A 19 -10.25 34.50 -7.07
CA ASN A 19 -10.16 34.59 -5.61
C ASN A 19 -10.86 33.42 -4.92
N ASP A 20 -12.03 33.01 -5.41
CA ASP A 20 -12.76 31.87 -4.86
C ASP A 20 -12.02 30.55 -5.11
N ARG A 21 -11.46 30.37 -6.32
CA ARG A 21 -10.63 29.21 -6.64
C ARG A 21 -9.45 29.08 -5.69
N LEU A 22 -8.80 30.20 -5.37
CA LEU A 22 -7.65 30.22 -4.46
C LEU A 22 -8.03 29.99 -3.00
N ALA A 23 -9.18 30.49 -2.56
CA ALA A 23 -9.70 30.19 -1.23
C ALA A 23 -9.98 28.68 -1.07
N LEU A 24 -10.53 28.03 -2.10
CA LEU A 24 -10.75 26.57 -2.11
C LEU A 24 -9.45 25.78 -2.18
N THR A 25 -8.48 26.22 -2.98
CA THR A 25 -7.15 25.59 -3.08
C THR A 25 -6.48 25.46 -1.72
N ALA A 26 -6.57 26.49 -0.88
CA ALA A 26 -5.98 26.47 0.47
C ALA A 26 -6.55 25.36 1.38
N LEU A 27 -7.72 24.80 1.03
CA LEU A 27 -8.38 23.74 1.80
C LEU A 27 -8.10 22.34 1.27
N LEU A 28 -7.40 22.18 0.15
CA LEU A 28 -7.15 20.88 -0.47
C LEU A 28 -5.77 20.33 -0.15
N ALA A 29 -5.64 19.00 -0.26
CA ALA A 29 -4.41 18.30 0.05
C ALA A 29 -3.26 18.69 -0.89
N TYR A 30 -2.04 18.65 -0.36
CA TYR A 30 -0.80 18.86 -1.13
C TYR A 30 -0.67 17.86 -2.30
N PRO A 31 -0.26 18.31 -3.51
CA PRO A 31 -0.19 17.49 -4.73
C PRO A 31 0.58 16.18 -4.53
N GLY A 32 1.73 16.26 -3.87
CA GLY A 32 2.53 15.10 -3.55
C GLY A 32 3.52 14.67 -4.64
N PHE A 33 3.73 15.50 -5.68
CA PHE A 33 4.57 15.19 -6.84
C PHE A 33 5.72 16.19 -7.00
N ALA A 34 6.88 15.70 -7.45
CA ALA A 34 8.09 16.51 -7.62
C ALA A 34 7.93 17.62 -8.67
N VAL A 35 7.14 17.38 -9.73
CA VAL A 35 6.88 18.38 -10.78
C VAL A 35 6.13 19.61 -10.26
N ASP A 36 5.37 19.44 -9.18
CA ASP A 36 4.53 20.49 -8.59
C ASP A 36 5.19 21.20 -7.41
N GLU A 37 6.38 20.75 -6.96
CA GLU A 37 7.07 21.27 -5.76
C GLU A 37 7.42 22.76 -5.87
N SER A 38 7.76 23.25 -7.06
CA SER A 38 8.10 24.66 -7.30
C SER A 38 6.88 25.59 -7.34
N THR A 39 5.68 25.02 -7.32
CA THR A 39 4.40 25.72 -7.43
C THR A 39 3.58 25.50 -6.15
N PRO A 40 3.83 26.26 -5.08
CA PRO A 40 3.31 25.97 -3.74
C PRO A 40 1.78 26.09 -3.60
N MET A 41 1.12 26.66 -4.61
CA MET A 41 -0.33 26.83 -4.67
C MET A 41 -1.03 25.73 -5.48
N ARG A 42 -0.33 24.68 -5.89
CA ARG A 42 -0.93 23.50 -6.52
C ARG A 42 -1.70 22.69 -5.50
N ILE A 43 -2.75 22.03 -5.96
CA ILE A 43 -3.48 21.04 -5.18
C ILE A 43 -3.22 19.63 -5.70
N ARG A 44 -3.55 18.63 -4.88
CA ARG A 44 -3.81 17.29 -5.39
C ARG A 44 -5.15 17.28 -6.10
N GLN A 45 -5.11 17.38 -7.43
CA GLN A 45 -6.30 17.13 -8.25
C GLN A 45 -6.75 15.67 -8.13
N GLY A 46 -8.03 15.44 -8.42
CA GLY A 46 -8.62 14.11 -8.32
C GLY A 46 -10.12 14.11 -8.10
N VAL A 47 -10.66 12.90 -8.07
CA VAL A 47 -12.05 12.60 -7.79
C VAL A 47 -12.28 12.60 -6.28
N LYS A 48 -13.44 13.09 -5.83
CA LYS A 48 -13.83 12.94 -4.42
C LYS A 48 -14.08 11.45 -4.11
N PRO A 49 -13.42 10.87 -3.08
CA PRO A 49 -13.62 9.47 -2.75
C PRO A 49 -15.07 9.20 -2.32
N SER A 50 -15.55 7.98 -2.56
CA SER A 50 -16.90 7.55 -2.20
C SER A 50 -16.91 6.09 -1.75
N TYR A 51 -17.87 5.76 -0.88
CA TYR A 51 -18.02 4.41 -0.33
C TYR A 51 -18.14 3.33 -1.41
N GLN A 52 -18.98 3.56 -2.44
CA GLN A 52 -19.20 2.61 -3.53
C GLN A 52 -18.11 2.67 -4.61
N ASN A 53 -17.08 3.51 -4.43
CA ASN A 53 -16.06 3.79 -5.43
C ASN A 53 -16.66 4.15 -6.82
N TYR A 54 -17.80 4.85 -6.82
CA TYR A 54 -18.61 5.07 -8.02
C TYR A 54 -18.44 6.46 -8.62
N GLN A 55 -17.93 7.43 -7.86
CA GLN A 55 -17.81 8.81 -8.33
C GLN A 55 -16.94 8.91 -9.59
N LEU A 56 -17.49 9.49 -10.65
CA LEU A 56 -16.84 9.66 -11.96
C LEU A 56 -16.21 8.37 -12.51
N LYS A 57 -16.73 7.20 -12.10
CA LYS A 57 -16.22 5.92 -12.56
C LYS A 57 -16.56 5.73 -14.04
N VAL A 58 -15.55 5.35 -14.81
CA VAL A 58 -15.75 4.92 -16.21
C VAL A 58 -16.09 3.45 -16.22
N ARG A 59 -17.18 3.08 -16.91
CA ARG A 59 -17.69 1.72 -17.00
C ARG A 59 -18.27 1.46 -18.39
N PRO A 60 -18.35 0.21 -18.85
CA PRO A 60 -18.99 -0.07 -20.13
C PRO A 60 -20.50 0.20 -20.03
N ALA A 61 -21.15 0.40 -21.17
CA ALA A 61 -22.61 0.33 -21.26
C ALA A 61 -23.11 -1.05 -20.82
N ALA A 62 -24.36 -1.11 -20.32
CA ALA A 62 -24.96 -2.37 -19.85
C ALA A 62 -25.01 -3.43 -20.96
N THR A 63 -25.28 -3.00 -22.19
CA THR A 63 -25.04 -3.77 -23.41
C THR A 63 -23.80 -3.19 -24.09
N PRO A 64 -22.64 -3.89 -24.06
CA PRO A 64 -21.40 -3.36 -24.61
C PRO A 64 -21.51 -2.97 -26.08
N ASN A 65 -21.10 -1.75 -26.39
CA ASN A 65 -21.00 -1.16 -27.72
C ASN A 65 -19.81 -0.19 -27.72
N MET A 66 -19.63 0.62 -28.76
CA MET A 66 -18.58 1.66 -28.80
C MET A 66 -18.95 2.90 -27.95
N THR A 67 -19.40 2.68 -26.72
CA THR A 67 -19.64 3.75 -25.73
C THR A 67 -19.16 3.33 -24.35
N VAL A 68 -18.84 4.34 -23.53
CA VAL A 68 -18.58 4.18 -22.09
C VAL A 68 -19.47 5.14 -21.32
N ILE A 69 -19.78 4.78 -20.09
CA ILE A 69 -20.54 5.61 -19.16
C ILE A 69 -19.57 6.16 -18.12
N VAL A 70 -19.66 7.46 -17.84
CA VAL A 70 -19.03 8.11 -16.71
C VAL A 70 -20.09 8.41 -15.67
N SER A 71 -19.96 7.83 -14.49
CA SER A 71 -20.94 8.00 -13.41
C SER A 71 -20.98 9.43 -12.85
N ALA A 72 -22.08 9.78 -12.17
CA ALA A 72 -22.16 11.00 -11.36
C ALA A 72 -21.01 11.11 -10.33
N GLY A 73 -20.59 12.32 -9.97
CA GLY A 73 -19.55 12.57 -8.96
C GLY A 73 -18.90 13.94 -9.04
N PHE A 74 -17.92 14.16 -8.17
CA PHE A 74 -17.17 15.42 -8.09
C PHE A 74 -15.69 15.20 -8.43
N ALA A 75 -15.09 16.18 -9.11
CA ALA A 75 -13.65 16.28 -9.30
C ALA A 75 -13.13 17.66 -8.91
N PHE A 76 -11.91 17.68 -8.41
CA PHE A 76 -11.10 18.87 -8.22
C PHE A 76 -10.02 18.84 -9.28
N ILE A 77 -9.98 19.86 -10.14
CA ILE A 77 -9.00 19.97 -11.22
C ILE A 77 -8.13 21.19 -10.92
N ASP A 78 -6.82 20.99 -11.01
CA ASP A 78 -5.86 22.07 -10.76
C ASP A 78 -5.59 22.85 -12.05
N GLN A 79 -5.54 24.18 -11.94
CA GLN A 79 -5.37 25.07 -13.09
C GLN A 79 -3.88 25.11 -13.52
N HIS A 80 -3.51 24.31 -14.52
CA HIS A 80 -2.17 24.16 -15.08
C HIS A 80 -1.84 25.07 -16.27
N ASP A 81 -2.78 25.87 -16.77
CA ASP A 81 -2.47 26.88 -17.79
C ASP A 81 -1.39 27.85 -17.31
N VAL A 82 -0.64 28.40 -18.27
CA VAL A 82 0.46 29.32 -17.99
C VAL A 82 -0.06 30.56 -17.24
N GLY A 83 0.48 30.81 -16.04
CA GLY A 83 0.06 31.92 -15.18
C GLY A 83 -1.26 31.67 -14.43
N GLY A 84 -1.90 30.54 -14.69
CA GLY A 84 -3.08 30.06 -13.99
C GLY A 84 -2.76 29.56 -12.58
N VAL A 85 -3.72 29.76 -11.68
CA VAL A 85 -3.65 29.26 -10.30
C VAL A 85 -5.05 28.97 -9.79
N GLY A 86 -5.14 28.06 -8.82
CA GLY A 86 -6.38 27.73 -8.15
C GLY A 86 -7.01 26.43 -8.66
N THR A 87 -8.01 25.96 -7.93
CA THR A 87 -8.73 24.73 -8.24
C THR A 87 -10.11 25.01 -8.83
N TYR A 88 -10.51 24.18 -9.80
CA TYR A 88 -11.88 24.08 -10.27
C TYR A 88 -12.61 22.96 -9.54
N VAL A 89 -13.84 23.21 -9.11
CA VAL A 89 -14.75 22.19 -8.60
C VAL A 89 -15.72 21.82 -9.71
N CYS A 90 -15.61 20.58 -10.19
CA CYS A 90 -16.45 20.03 -11.25
C CYS A 90 -17.45 19.04 -10.66
N ALA A 91 -18.70 19.09 -11.11
CA ALA A 91 -19.78 18.23 -10.62
C ALA A 91 -20.58 17.65 -11.77
N ASN A 92 -20.61 16.32 -11.86
CA ASN A 92 -21.51 15.56 -12.71
C ASN A 92 -22.65 14.99 -11.85
N ASP A 93 -23.89 15.33 -12.11
CA ASP A 93 -25.03 14.90 -11.28
C ASP A 93 -25.74 13.64 -11.81
N ALA A 94 -25.40 13.19 -13.02
CA ALA A 94 -25.99 12.00 -13.64
C ALA A 94 -24.95 11.20 -14.47
N ASP A 95 -25.34 10.02 -14.91
CA ASP A 95 -24.50 9.20 -15.80
C ASP A 95 -24.40 9.85 -17.19
N VAL A 96 -23.17 10.06 -17.68
CA VAL A 96 -22.89 10.63 -19.00
C VAL A 96 -22.37 9.52 -19.91
N THR A 97 -23.01 9.35 -21.08
CA THR A 97 -22.57 8.39 -22.10
C THR A 97 -21.63 9.09 -23.07
N LEU A 98 -20.42 8.57 -23.22
CA LEU A 98 -19.42 9.05 -24.16
C LEU A 98 -19.25 8.05 -25.30
N THR A 99 -19.31 8.55 -26.53
CA THR A 99 -19.10 7.74 -27.73
C THR A 99 -17.62 7.59 -28.00
N VAL A 100 -17.17 6.34 -28.08
CA VAL A 100 -15.80 5.98 -28.47
C VAL A 100 -15.74 5.99 -29.99
N GLN A 101 -14.74 6.65 -30.57
CA GLN A 101 -14.57 6.66 -32.03
C GLN A 101 -14.40 5.23 -32.58
N PRO A 102 -14.82 4.94 -33.82
CA PRO A 102 -14.69 3.60 -34.40
C PRO A 102 -13.26 3.06 -34.28
N ALA A 103 -13.13 1.76 -34.01
CA ALA A 103 -11.82 1.12 -33.94
C ALA A 103 -11.09 1.19 -35.29
N GLY A 104 -9.76 1.04 -35.25
CA GLY A 104 -8.96 0.96 -36.46
C GLY A 104 -9.19 -0.36 -37.22
N GLY A 105 -8.63 -0.43 -38.42
CA GLY A 105 -8.60 -1.66 -39.21
C GLY A 105 -7.69 -2.74 -38.61
N ALA A 106 -7.51 -3.84 -39.35
CA ALA A 106 -6.63 -4.93 -38.93
C ALA A 106 -5.22 -4.42 -38.56
N GLY A 107 -4.71 -4.87 -37.40
CA GLY A 107 -3.40 -4.48 -36.89
C GLY A 107 -3.31 -3.09 -36.26
N GLN A 108 -4.40 -2.32 -36.19
CA GLN A 108 -4.41 -0.98 -35.60
C GLN A 108 -4.95 -1.00 -34.17
N TYR A 109 -4.05 -0.90 -33.20
CA TYR A 109 -4.35 -0.75 -31.77
C TYR A 109 -4.29 0.73 -31.39
N ARG A 110 -5.03 1.16 -30.37
CA ARG A 110 -4.82 2.48 -29.76
C ARG A 110 -5.24 2.50 -28.30
N LYS A 111 -4.80 3.53 -27.58
CA LYS A 111 -5.28 3.84 -26.23
C LYS A 111 -5.97 5.18 -26.24
N ASP A 112 -7.19 5.23 -25.76
CA ASP A 112 -7.94 6.48 -25.61
C ASP A 112 -7.96 6.87 -24.12
N ALA A 113 -7.98 8.18 -23.81
CA ALA A 113 -8.05 8.68 -22.44
C ALA A 113 -9.43 9.28 -22.18
N VAL A 114 -10.12 8.78 -21.15
CA VAL A 114 -11.36 9.38 -20.64
C VAL A 114 -10.99 10.37 -19.55
N VAL A 115 -11.35 11.64 -19.74
CA VAL A 115 -10.93 12.74 -18.87
C VAL A 115 -12.10 13.60 -18.45
N ALA A 116 -11.96 14.24 -17.29
CA ALA A 116 -12.70 15.44 -16.95
C ALA A 116 -11.78 16.64 -17.21
N SER A 117 -12.17 17.52 -18.14
CA SER A 117 -11.38 18.67 -18.56
C SER A 117 -12.07 19.97 -18.21
N VAL A 118 -11.28 21.03 -17.95
CA VAL A 118 -11.75 22.41 -17.80
C VAL A 118 -11.11 23.29 -18.87
N TYR A 119 -11.94 24.06 -19.56
CA TYR A 119 -11.54 25.12 -20.47
C TYR A 119 -11.98 26.45 -19.87
N ASP A 120 -11.01 27.36 -19.70
CA ASP A 120 -11.23 28.69 -19.13
C ASP A 120 -10.59 29.74 -20.04
N ALA A 121 -11.45 30.50 -20.71
CA ALA A 121 -11.07 31.56 -21.64
C ALA A 121 -10.31 32.71 -20.97
N GLU A 122 -10.30 32.81 -19.63
CA GLU A 122 -9.44 33.74 -18.89
C GLU A 122 -7.95 33.42 -19.11
N TYR A 123 -7.59 32.14 -19.27
CA TYR A 123 -6.20 31.70 -19.39
C TYR A 123 -5.86 31.14 -20.77
N ALA A 124 -6.79 30.41 -21.39
CA ALA A 124 -6.55 29.74 -22.67
C ALA A 124 -7.83 29.53 -23.49
N GLY A 125 -7.72 29.73 -24.80
CA GLY A 125 -8.82 29.47 -25.74
C GLY A 125 -9.98 30.47 -25.62
N SER A 126 -11.18 30.03 -26.01
CA SER A 126 -12.40 30.86 -26.04
C SER A 126 -13.60 30.23 -25.32
N ALA A 127 -13.45 29.04 -24.76
CA ALA A 127 -14.51 28.31 -24.09
C ALA A 127 -14.42 28.49 -22.57
N ASN A 128 -15.59 28.57 -21.93
CA ASN A 128 -15.75 28.59 -20.48
C ASN A 128 -16.65 27.41 -20.08
N GLU A 129 -16.07 26.22 -20.02
CA GLU A 129 -16.81 24.99 -19.75
C GLU A 129 -15.94 23.97 -19.04
N TRP A 130 -16.57 23.06 -18.32
CA TRP A 130 -15.95 21.78 -17.98
C TRP A 130 -16.72 20.70 -18.72
N ARG A 131 -16.02 19.66 -19.18
CA ARG A 131 -16.65 18.56 -19.89
C ARG A 131 -15.98 17.23 -19.61
N LEU A 132 -16.78 16.18 -19.74
CA LEU A 132 -16.32 14.80 -19.82
C LEU A 132 -16.09 14.47 -21.28
N GLU A 133 -14.89 14.03 -21.62
CA GLU A 133 -14.54 13.76 -23.02
C GLU A 133 -13.59 12.57 -23.16
N ILE A 134 -13.50 12.08 -24.40
CA ILE A 134 -12.56 11.04 -24.79
C ILE A 134 -11.52 11.70 -25.71
N ILE A 135 -10.27 11.62 -25.28
CA ILE A 135 -9.14 12.01 -26.11
C ILE A 135 -8.66 10.75 -26.81
N GLN A 136 -8.75 10.75 -28.13
CA GLN A 136 -8.34 9.63 -28.95
C GLN A 136 -6.80 9.56 -29.01
N GLY A 137 -6.25 8.35 -28.85
CA GLY A 137 -4.83 8.11 -29.08
C GLY A 137 -4.51 7.81 -30.55
N SER A 138 -3.23 7.91 -30.88
CA SER A 138 -2.73 7.49 -32.18
C SER A 138 -2.77 5.97 -32.34
N TYR A 139 -2.98 5.50 -33.56
CA TYR A 139 -2.87 4.08 -33.87
C TYR A 139 -1.43 3.59 -33.75
N ALA A 140 -1.28 2.35 -33.29
CA ALA A 140 -0.04 1.62 -33.14
C ALA A 140 -0.19 0.21 -33.72
N ALA A 141 0.93 -0.39 -34.14
CA ALA A 141 0.95 -1.71 -34.76
C ALA A 141 0.73 -2.86 -33.76
N SER A 142 0.83 -2.61 -32.46
CA SER A 142 0.62 -3.60 -31.40
C SER A 142 0.02 -2.95 -30.16
N ALA A 143 -0.62 -3.77 -29.31
CA ALA A 143 -1.19 -3.31 -28.05
C ALA A 143 -0.12 -2.71 -27.10
N GLY A 144 1.09 -3.27 -27.07
CA GLY A 144 2.18 -2.78 -26.23
C GLY A 144 2.81 -1.48 -26.73
N ALA A 145 2.71 -1.19 -28.04
CA ALA A 145 3.18 0.06 -28.63
C ALA A 145 2.13 1.19 -28.55
N ALA A 146 0.87 0.87 -28.27
CA ALA A 146 -0.15 1.88 -28.07
C ALA A 146 0.13 2.65 -26.77
N VAL A 147 0.13 3.98 -26.88
CA VAL A 147 0.40 4.89 -25.77
C VAL A 147 -0.79 5.80 -25.52
N ARG A 148 -0.96 6.21 -24.27
CA ARG A 148 -1.97 7.20 -23.88
C ARG A 148 -1.70 8.53 -24.60
N PRO A 149 -2.74 9.23 -25.08
CA PRO A 149 -2.58 10.58 -25.63
C PRO A 149 -2.14 11.58 -24.56
N ALA A 150 -1.56 12.70 -25.01
CA ALA A 150 -1.34 13.84 -24.14
C ALA A 150 -2.67 14.40 -23.65
N LEU A 151 -2.70 14.84 -22.39
CA LEU A 151 -3.90 15.42 -21.78
C LEU A 151 -3.84 16.95 -21.88
N PRO A 152 -5.00 17.64 -21.94
CA PRO A 152 -5.09 19.08 -21.73
C PRO A 152 -4.45 19.46 -20.39
N ALA A 153 -4.00 20.71 -20.27
CA ALA A 153 -3.39 21.20 -19.05
C ALA A 153 -4.30 20.96 -17.83
N ASN A 154 -5.58 21.31 -17.97
CA ASN A 154 -6.56 21.22 -16.87
C ASN A 154 -7.42 19.98 -17.04
N ALA A 155 -6.82 18.81 -16.90
CA ALA A 155 -7.53 17.55 -17.03
C ALA A 155 -7.22 16.58 -15.88
N GLN A 156 -8.28 15.97 -15.35
CA GLN A 156 -8.19 14.80 -14.49
C GLN A 156 -8.44 13.56 -15.34
N LEU A 157 -7.43 12.68 -15.41
CA LEU A 157 -7.60 11.37 -16.01
C LEU A 157 -8.54 10.50 -15.15
N LEU A 158 -9.54 9.90 -15.79
CA LEU A 158 -10.48 9.00 -15.16
C LEU A 158 -10.16 7.54 -15.53
N ALA A 159 -10.01 7.26 -16.82
CA ALA A 159 -9.68 5.92 -17.28
C ALA A 159 -8.91 5.93 -18.59
N GLU A 160 -8.27 4.80 -18.87
CA GLU A 160 -7.67 4.48 -20.16
C GLU A 160 -8.48 3.38 -20.83
N LEU A 161 -8.76 3.54 -22.12
CA LEU A 161 -9.45 2.55 -22.94
C LEU A 161 -8.44 1.88 -23.87
N ALA A 162 -8.25 0.57 -23.73
CA ALA A 162 -7.48 -0.22 -24.67
C ALA A 162 -8.40 -0.68 -25.83
N ILE A 163 -8.18 -0.09 -27.01
CA ILE A 163 -8.97 -0.36 -28.21
C ILE A 163 -8.16 -1.23 -29.18
N GLY A 164 -8.66 -2.43 -29.44
CA GLY A 164 -8.07 -3.37 -30.39
C GLY A 164 -8.55 -3.18 -31.84
N PRO A 165 -7.91 -3.86 -32.80
CA PRO A 165 -8.30 -3.85 -34.20
C PRO A 165 -9.74 -4.31 -34.41
N SER A 166 -10.50 -3.60 -35.24
CA SER A 166 -11.88 -3.93 -35.63
C SER A 166 -12.84 -4.17 -34.46
N GLN A 167 -12.52 -3.64 -33.28
CA GLN A 167 -13.34 -3.77 -32.10
C GLN A 167 -14.67 -3.03 -32.28
N SER A 168 -15.77 -3.71 -31.95
CA SER A 168 -17.15 -3.18 -32.07
C SER A 168 -17.81 -2.89 -30.72
N SER A 169 -17.16 -3.23 -29.61
CA SER A 169 -17.67 -3.01 -28.26
C SER A 169 -16.56 -2.76 -27.26
N VAL A 170 -16.78 -1.86 -26.31
CA VAL A 170 -15.90 -1.65 -25.15
C VAL A 170 -16.48 -2.40 -23.95
N SER A 171 -15.71 -3.38 -23.45
CA SER A 171 -16.04 -4.15 -22.25
C SER A 171 -15.28 -3.64 -21.03
N ALA A 172 -15.58 -4.16 -19.84
CA ALA A 172 -14.84 -3.83 -18.62
C ALA A 172 -13.34 -4.16 -18.73
N ALA A 173 -12.97 -5.22 -19.47
CA ALA A 173 -11.57 -5.61 -19.67
C ALA A 173 -10.77 -4.60 -20.52
N ASN A 174 -11.47 -3.73 -21.26
CA ASN A 174 -10.84 -2.67 -22.04
C ASN A 174 -10.58 -1.40 -21.20
N ILE A 175 -11.14 -1.30 -19.99
CA ILE A 175 -11.14 -0.08 -19.18
C ILE A 175 -10.17 -0.27 -18.01
N THR A 176 -9.10 0.51 -18.00
CA THR A 176 -8.22 0.61 -16.84
C THR A 176 -8.55 1.88 -16.07
N ASP A 177 -8.92 1.74 -14.80
CA ASP A 177 -9.21 2.86 -13.91
C ASP A 177 -7.91 3.59 -13.53
N TYR A 178 -7.88 4.89 -13.76
CA TYR A 178 -6.75 5.77 -13.44
C TYR A 178 -7.16 6.93 -12.54
N ARG A 179 -8.37 6.88 -11.95
CA ARG A 179 -8.85 7.92 -11.05
C ARG A 179 -7.88 8.07 -9.88
N GLN A 180 -7.38 9.29 -9.71
CA GLN A 180 -6.71 9.70 -8.49
C GLN A 180 -7.73 10.33 -7.56
N TYR A 181 -7.54 10.19 -6.25
CA TYR A 181 -8.43 10.77 -5.27
C TYR A 181 -7.85 12.01 -4.64
N ALA A 182 -8.72 12.99 -4.46
CA ALA A 182 -8.45 14.25 -3.79
C ALA A 182 -9.27 14.33 -2.50
N VAL A 183 -8.66 14.91 -1.47
CA VAL A 183 -9.26 15.13 -0.15
C VAL A 183 -8.91 16.54 0.32
N ALA A 184 -9.64 17.02 1.32
CA ALA A 184 -9.26 18.25 2.01
C ALA A 184 -7.89 18.11 2.70
N ALA A 185 -7.23 19.23 2.98
CA ALA A 185 -6.01 19.27 3.77
C ALA A 185 -6.23 18.56 5.12
N GLY A 186 -5.29 17.68 5.50
CA GLY A 186 -5.42 16.80 6.67
C GLY A 186 -6.27 15.55 6.47
N GLY A 187 -6.97 15.41 5.34
CA GLY A 187 -7.70 14.20 4.98
C GLY A 187 -6.76 13.02 4.65
N VAL A 188 -7.27 11.80 4.84
CA VAL A 188 -6.55 10.58 4.46
C VAL A 188 -6.76 10.30 2.98
N ILE A 189 -5.70 10.31 2.19
CA ILE A 189 -5.79 10.05 0.74
C ILE A 189 -5.85 8.53 0.52
N PRO A 190 -6.94 8.00 -0.08
CA PRO A 190 -6.95 6.62 -0.53
C PRO A 190 -6.14 6.50 -1.82
N VAL A 191 -5.20 5.57 -1.86
CA VAL A 191 -4.38 5.30 -3.04
C VAL A 191 -3.91 3.84 -3.02
N SER A 192 -3.47 3.29 -4.15
CA SER A 192 -2.74 2.01 -4.13
C SER A 192 -1.26 2.26 -3.88
N SER A 193 -0.54 1.30 -3.32
CA SER A 193 0.90 1.40 -3.04
C SER A 193 1.71 1.82 -4.27
N ASN A 194 1.41 1.24 -5.44
CA ASN A 194 2.09 1.54 -6.72
C ASN A 194 1.77 2.93 -7.31
N ASN A 195 0.69 3.57 -6.87
CA ASN A 195 0.27 4.90 -7.36
C ASN A 195 0.41 5.99 -6.29
N ALA A 196 0.99 5.64 -5.14
CA ALA A 196 1.10 6.54 -4.01
C ALA A 196 2.08 7.68 -4.30
N PRO A 197 1.74 8.95 -4.02
CA PRO A 197 2.58 10.09 -4.42
C PRO A 197 3.98 10.02 -3.79
N PRO A 198 5.06 10.31 -4.55
CA PRO A 198 6.42 10.11 -4.07
C PRO A 198 6.95 11.25 -3.19
N ARG A 199 6.24 12.38 -3.07
CA ARG A 199 6.70 13.59 -2.38
C ARG A 199 5.63 14.16 -1.46
N LEU A 200 5.19 13.40 -0.47
CA LEU A 200 4.13 13.85 0.44
C LEU A 200 4.59 15.02 1.32
N HIS A 201 3.64 15.90 1.66
CA HIS A 201 3.87 16.87 2.72
C HIS A 201 4.10 16.13 4.06
N PRO A 202 5.04 16.58 4.92
CA PRO A 202 5.21 16.00 6.25
C PRO A 202 3.88 15.97 7.03
N GLY A 203 3.46 14.80 7.50
CA GLY A 203 2.18 14.63 8.20
C GLY A 203 0.97 14.31 7.31
N GLN A 204 1.10 14.34 5.97
CA GLN A 204 0.02 13.95 5.07
C GLN A 204 -0.23 12.44 5.16
N ALA A 205 -1.46 12.05 5.52
CA ALA A 205 -1.85 10.66 5.69
C ALA A 205 -2.32 10.03 4.37
N LEU A 206 -1.88 8.80 4.13
CA LEU A 206 -2.35 7.94 3.04
C LEU A 206 -2.98 6.69 3.63
N TYR A 207 -4.00 6.18 2.96
CA TYR A 207 -4.48 4.81 3.14
C TYR A 207 -4.20 4.02 1.86
N LEU A 208 -3.29 3.06 1.97
CA LEU A 208 -2.93 2.14 0.90
C LEU A 208 -4.01 1.06 0.80
N THR A 209 -4.88 1.23 -0.19
CA THR A 209 -6.09 0.42 -0.40
C THR A 209 -5.83 -1.03 -0.80
N ASP A 210 -4.63 -1.32 -1.32
CA ASP A 210 -4.20 -2.66 -1.75
C ASP A 210 -3.48 -3.44 -0.66
N THR A 211 -2.80 -2.76 0.27
CA THR A 211 -2.08 -3.40 1.38
C THR A 211 -2.77 -3.24 2.74
N ASP A 212 -3.85 -2.45 2.81
CA ASP A 212 -4.58 -2.12 4.04
C ASP A 212 -3.68 -1.45 5.09
N VAL A 213 -2.87 -0.47 4.66
CA VAL A 213 -1.88 0.20 5.50
C VAL A 213 -2.09 1.72 5.52
N VAL A 214 -1.99 2.34 6.69
CA VAL A 214 -1.94 3.80 6.83
C VAL A 214 -0.49 4.27 6.89
N GLU A 215 -0.09 5.11 5.94
CA GLU A 215 1.21 5.75 5.89
C GLU A 215 1.11 7.26 6.11
N VAL A 216 2.23 7.87 6.50
CA VAL A 216 2.36 9.32 6.66
C VAL A 216 3.61 9.82 5.94
N GLY A 217 3.50 10.96 5.27
CA GLY A 217 4.64 11.67 4.71
C GLY A 217 5.60 12.16 5.78
N GLN A 218 6.90 12.10 5.51
CA GLN A 218 7.97 12.59 6.36
C GLN A 218 8.74 13.74 5.70
N LEU A 219 9.55 14.42 6.51
CA LEU A 219 10.55 15.35 6.00
C LEU A 219 11.50 14.60 5.04
N ALA A 220 11.95 15.25 3.97
CA ALA A 220 12.73 14.67 2.86
C ALA A 220 11.96 13.73 1.89
N GLY A 221 10.62 13.71 1.95
CA GLY A 221 9.78 13.06 0.95
C GLY A 221 9.65 11.53 1.11
N THR A 222 10.18 10.96 2.19
CA THR A 222 9.96 9.55 2.53
C THR A 222 8.57 9.34 3.16
N LYS A 223 8.15 8.07 3.24
CA LYS A 223 6.90 7.66 3.89
C LYS A 223 7.24 6.76 5.07
N ARG A 224 6.36 6.75 6.08
CA ARG A 224 6.42 5.81 7.18
C ARG A 224 5.03 5.32 7.52
N GLN A 225 4.88 4.06 7.88
CA GLN A 225 3.62 3.52 8.41
C GLN A 225 3.29 4.20 9.76
N LEU A 226 2.05 4.68 9.95
CA LEU A 226 1.63 5.39 11.16
C LEU A 226 1.55 4.46 12.40
N ARG A 227 1.53 3.15 12.18
CA ARG A 227 1.53 2.12 13.23
C ARG A 227 2.47 1.00 12.81
N GLU A 228 3.68 1.00 13.32
CA GLU A 228 4.50 -0.21 13.35
C GLU A 228 3.82 -1.16 14.32
N TYR A 229 2.79 -1.87 13.84
CA TYR A 229 2.28 -3.02 14.58
C TYR A 229 3.43 -4.02 14.53
N VAL A 230 4.25 -4.07 15.58
CA VAL A 230 5.28 -5.07 15.70
C VAL A 230 4.59 -6.41 15.82
N ARG A 231 4.32 -7.04 14.68
CA ARG A 231 3.77 -8.39 14.62
C ARG A 231 4.89 -9.31 15.07
N PRO A 232 4.67 -10.15 16.09
CA PRO A 232 5.60 -11.23 16.38
C PRO A 232 5.81 -12.05 15.11
N SER A 233 7.06 -12.26 14.72
CA SER A 233 7.39 -13.28 13.73
C SER A 233 7.18 -14.64 14.38
N SER A 234 6.50 -15.56 13.71
CA SER A 234 6.21 -16.89 14.25
C SER A 234 6.55 -18.01 13.26
N SER A 235 6.98 -19.15 13.77
CA SER A 235 7.16 -20.38 13.00
C SER A 235 6.55 -21.56 13.75
N LEU A 236 5.92 -22.46 12.99
CA LEU A 236 5.29 -23.65 13.51
C LEU A 236 6.18 -24.86 13.23
N GLN A 237 6.19 -25.80 14.16
CA GLN A 237 6.78 -27.10 13.95
C GLN A 237 5.92 -27.90 12.97
N ALA A 238 6.48 -28.22 11.81
CA ALA A 238 5.85 -29.02 10.77
C ALA A 238 6.07 -30.53 10.97
N ALA A 239 7.15 -30.92 11.63
CA ALA A 239 7.47 -32.32 11.89
C ALA A 239 8.17 -32.53 13.24
N ASN A 240 7.95 -33.70 13.84
CA ASN A 240 8.71 -34.14 15.01
C ASN A 240 10.20 -34.25 14.66
N PRO A 241 11.12 -33.95 15.59
CA PRO A 241 12.53 -34.19 15.35
C PRO A 241 12.77 -35.71 15.16
N PRO A 242 13.77 -36.11 14.36
CA PRO A 242 14.12 -37.52 14.26
C PRO A 242 14.51 -38.03 15.65
N PHE A 243 14.05 -39.23 16.01
CA PHE A 243 14.49 -39.85 17.25
C PHE A 243 15.98 -40.17 17.13
N ASN A 244 16.83 -39.43 17.84
CA ASN A 244 18.26 -39.69 17.93
C ASN A 244 18.76 -39.27 19.31
N VAL A 245 19.48 -40.18 19.99
CA VAL A 245 20.08 -39.91 21.30
C VAL A 245 21.46 -39.31 21.05
N VAL A 246 21.54 -37.99 21.00
CA VAL A 246 22.79 -37.29 20.64
C VAL A 246 23.54 -36.74 21.85
N ALA A 247 22.94 -36.79 23.05
CA ALA A 247 23.43 -36.19 24.30
C ALA A 247 23.85 -34.71 24.22
N THR A 248 23.57 -34.05 23.09
CA THR A 248 23.88 -32.65 22.77
C THR A 248 22.67 -31.99 22.13
N TYR A 249 22.59 -30.66 22.20
CA TYR A 249 21.49 -29.92 21.58
C TYR A 249 21.69 -29.86 20.06
N VAL A 250 20.65 -30.22 19.32
CA VAL A 250 20.64 -30.25 17.86
C VAL A 250 19.60 -29.27 17.32
N ASP A 251 19.95 -28.54 16.28
CA ASP A 251 19.00 -27.66 15.59
C ASP A 251 17.90 -28.49 14.92
N PHE A 252 16.68 -27.96 14.90
CA PHE A 252 15.69 -28.46 13.96
C PHE A 252 16.12 -28.13 12.53
N LEU A 253 15.85 -29.05 11.61
CA LEU A 253 15.93 -28.74 10.19
C LEU A 253 14.90 -27.67 9.85
N SER A 254 15.24 -26.75 8.96
CA SER A 254 14.36 -25.63 8.57
C SER A 254 12.99 -26.10 8.05
N GLY A 255 12.94 -27.24 7.37
CA GLY A 255 11.69 -27.86 6.90
C GLY A 255 10.85 -28.51 8.01
N SER A 256 11.44 -28.80 9.19
CA SER A 256 10.74 -29.39 10.34
C SER A 256 10.31 -28.34 11.35
N TRP A 257 11.12 -27.31 11.58
CA TRP A 257 10.76 -26.13 12.36
C TRP A 257 11.68 -24.97 11.98
N ALA A 258 11.15 -24.00 11.24
CA ALA A 258 11.96 -22.94 10.64
C ALA A 258 12.53 -21.96 11.70
N PRO A 259 13.81 -21.53 11.57
CA PRO A 259 14.33 -20.43 12.36
C PRO A 259 13.66 -19.11 11.98
N ILE A 260 13.70 -18.13 12.88
CA ILE A 260 13.17 -16.79 12.67
C ILE A 260 14.31 -15.78 12.73
N THR A 261 14.40 -14.92 11.71
CA THR A 261 15.32 -13.79 11.68
C THR A 261 14.54 -12.48 11.81
N VAL A 262 14.97 -11.61 12.71
CA VAL A 262 14.41 -10.26 12.91
C VAL A 262 15.52 -9.21 12.93
N THR A 263 15.18 -7.98 12.58
CA THR A 263 16.04 -6.83 12.82
C THR A 263 15.84 -6.33 14.25
N VAL A 264 16.92 -6.09 14.97
CA VAL A 264 16.89 -5.56 16.34
C VAL A 264 16.30 -4.14 16.33
N PRO A 265 15.27 -3.86 17.15
CA PRO A 265 14.63 -2.56 17.19
C PRO A 265 15.50 -1.52 17.91
N PRO A 266 15.17 -0.21 17.81
CA PRO A 266 15.89 0.85 18.50
C PRO A 266 16.07 0.66 20.01
N SER A 267 15.12 -0.01 20.68
CA SER A 267 15.23 -0.32 22.12
C SER A 267 16.37 -1.30 22.46
N GLY A 268 16.91 -2.03 21.48
CA GLY A 268 17.87 -3.11 21.71
C GLY A 268 17.28 -4.33 22.41
N MET A 269 15.94 -4.50 22.40
CA MET A 269 15.25 -5.57 23.11
C MET A 269 14.42 -6.46 22.18
N VAL A 270 14.50 -7.77 22.38
CA VAL A 270 13.71 -8.78 21.65
C VAL A 270 13.18 -9.83 22.62
N ARG A 271 11.88 -10.10 22.59
CA ARG A 271 11.26 -11.18 23.35
C ARG A 271 11.14 -12.44 22.49
N VAL A 272 11.59 -13.57 23.01
CA VAL A 272 11.50 -14.87 22.36
C VAL A 272 10.64 -15.80 23.21
N SER A 273 9.63 -16.42 22.59
CA SER A 273 8.78 -17.43 23.21
C SER A 273 8.89 -18.73 22.43
N ILE A 274 9.15 -19.84 23.12
CA ILE A 274 9.05 -21.18 22.54
C ILE A 274 8.02 -21.99 23.31
N SER A 275 7.11 -22.62 22.59
CA SER A 275 6.10 -23.53 23.16
C SER A 275 6.20 -24.88 22.48
N ALA A 276 5.97 -25.96 23.20
CA ALA A 276 5.88 -27.30 22.63
C ALA A 276 5.26 -28.29 23.63
N ASN A 277 4.85 -29.44 23.12
CA ASN A 277 4.71 -30.66 23.91
C ASN A 277 6.04 -31.39 23.90
N ALA A 278 6.60 -31.68 25.08
CA ALA A 278 7.78 -32.52 25.26
C ALA A 278 7.41 -33.69 26.17
N GLU A 279 7.76 -34.91 25.78
CA GLU A 279 7.49 -36.12 26.54
C GLU A 279 8.72 -37.02 26.56
N ASN A 280 9.05 -37.55 27.74
CA ASN A 280 10.00 -38.65 27.88
C ASN A 280 9.61 -39.56 29.05
N THR A 281 9.07 -40.74 28.74
CA THR A 281 8.57 -41.74 29.68
C THR A 281 9.50 -42.96 29.81
N ASN A 282 10.69 -42.93 29.21
CA ASN A 282 11.62 -44.06 29.19
C ASN A 282 12.08 -44.50 30.61
N THR A 283 12.48 -43.53 31.44
CA THR A 283 12.76 -43.70 32.87
C THR A 283 12.36 -42.44 33.61
N THR A 284 12.30 -42.50 34.95
CA THR A 284 12.01 -41.34 35.80
C THR A 284 13.03 -40.19 35.68
N THR A 285 14.22 -40.46 35.14
CA THR A 285 15.30 -39.49 34.94
C THR A 285 15.55 -39.15 33.48
N SER A 286 14.84 -39.80 32.55
CA SER A 286 14.97 -39.52 31.11
C SER A 286 14.36 -38.17 30.78
N THR A 287 15.07 -37.35 30.01
CA THR A 287 14.68 -35.96 29.72
C THR A 287 14.46 -35.72 28.24
N CYS A 288 13.60 -34.76 27.97
CA CYS A 288 13.41 -34.19 26.65
C CYS A 288 13.39 -32.67 26.75
N HIS A 289 14.21 -32.01 25.94
CA HIS A 289 14.39 -30.57 25.93
C HIS A 289 13.93 -29.98 24.60
N VAL A 290 13.18 -28.89 24.68
CA VAL A 290 12.84 -28.03 23.54
C VAL A 290 13.33 -26.63 23.87
N THR A 291 14.20 -26.08 23.04
CA THR A 291 14.92 -24.83 23.35
C THR A 291 15.19 -24.05 22.07
N TRP A 292 15.94 -22.97 22.18
CA TRP A 292 16.40 -22.21 21.02
C TRP A 292 17.80 -21.65 21.28
N ARG A 293 18.55 -21.41 20.20
CA ARG A 293 19.79 -20.62 20.22
C ARG A 293 19.61 -19.33 19.44
N ALA A 294 20.39 -18.32 19.79
CA ALA A 294 20.48 -17.08 19.03
C ALA A 294 21.86 -16.96 18.35
N SER A 295 21.88 -16.37 17.16
CA SER A 295 23.09 -15.98 16.43
C SER A 295 22.87 -14.65 15.70
N GLY A 296 23.95 -13.98 15.29
CA GLY A 296 23.90 -12.66 14.64
C GLY A 296 24.20 -11.55 15.65
N ALA A 297 23.20 -10.74 15.99
CA ALA A 297 23.31 -9.62 16.93
C ALA A 297 23.78 -10.03 18.34
N THR A 298 23.58 -11.29 18.71
CA THR A 298 24.15 -11.91 19.92
C THR A 298 24.26 -13.41 19.71
N THR A 299 25.07 -14.07 20.55
CA THR A 299 25.17 -15.53 20.60
C THR A 299 24.62 -16.02 21.94
N ILE A 300 23.53 -16.78 21.88
CA ILE A 300 22.93 -17.43 23.05
C ILE A 300 22.85 -18.93 22.74
N THR A 301 23.42 -19.75 23.61
CA THR A 301 23.33 -21.21 23.53
C THR A 301 22.10 -21.73 24.29
N ALA A 302 21.75 -23.00 24.06
CA ALA A 302 20.74 -23.70 24.84
C ALA A 302 21.08 -23.70 26.34
N SER A 303 20.12 -23.34 27.18
CA SER A 303 20.27 -23.30 28.65
C SER A 303 18.91 -23.45 29.34
N ALA A 304 18.90 -23.63 30.67
CA ALA A 304 17.66 -23.67 31.43
C ALA A 304 16.81 -22.38 31.32
N PHE A 305 17.40 -21.26 30.89
CA PHE A 305 16.67 -19.98 30.76
C PHE A 305 15.77 -19.93 29.52
N ASN A 306 16.09 -20.68 28.47
CA ASN A 306 15.41 -20.73 27.17
C ASN A 306 14.87 -22.12 26.80
N SER A 307 15.01 -23.11 27.68
CA SER A 307 14.53 -24.47 27.47
C SER A 307 13.22 -24.78 28.21
N LEU A 308 12.36 -25.54 27.54
CA LEU A 308 11.33 -26.40 28.13
C LEU A 308 11.95 -27.78 28.39
N THR A 309 11.71 -28.38 29.55
CA THR A 309 12.28 -29.68 29.90
C THR A 309 11.22 -30.58 30.53
N ALA A 310 10.96 -31.73 29.92
CA ALA A 310 10.23 -32.83 30.53
C ALA A 310 11.24 -33.84 31.10
N ALA A 311 10.94 -34.42 32.26
CA ALA A 311 11.72 -35.49 32.88
C ALA A 311 10.77 -36.58 33.41
N GLY A 312 10.92 -37.83 32.95
CA GLY A 312 10.09 -38.95 33.39
C GLY A 312 8.57 -38.75 33.24
N GLY A 313 8.15 -38.03 32.20
CA GLY A 313 6.75 -37.66 31.99
C GLY A 313 6.55 -36.71 30.80
N ARG A 314 5.45 -35.96 30.83
CA ARG A 314 5.05 -35.01 29.77
C ARG A 314 4.98 -33.58 30.30
N LEU A 315 5.41 -32.63 29.47
CA LEU A 315 5.28 -31.19 29.67
C LEU A 315 4.69 -30.54 28.41
N ALA A 316 3.63 -29.75 28.59
CA ALA A 316 3.10 -28.85 27.57
C ALA A 316 3.14 -27.43 28.13
N ALA A 317 4.06 -26.61 27.65
CA ALA A 317 4.31 -25.29 28.25
C ALA A 317 4.96 -24.33 27.24
N THR A 318 5.02 -23.07 27.64
CA THR A 318 5.71 -21.99 26.93
C THR A 318 6.82 -21.42 27.81
N ARG A 319 7.99 -21.20 27.22
CA ARG A 319 9.10 -20.49 27.84
C ARG A 319 9.35 -19.19 27.09
N THR A 320 9.25 -18.09 27.81
CA THR A 320 9.52 -16.75 27.26
C THR A 320 10.75 -16.15 27.92
N ARG A 321 11.60 -15.52 27.11
CA ARG A 321 12.79 -14.80 27.57
C ARG A 321 12.91 -13.47 26.82
N LEU A 322 13.19 -12.42 27.57
CA LEU A 322 13.59 -11.13 27.02
C LEU A 322 15.11 -11.10 26.86
N ILE A 323 15.56 -10.76 25.65
CA ILE A 323 16.96 -10.46 25.33
C ILE A 323 17.08 -8.94 25.30
N THR A 324 18.06 -8.39 26.00
CA THR A 324 18.27 -6.94 26.14
C THR A 324 19.70 -6.55 25.77
N GLY A 325 19.92 -5.26 25.47
CA GLY A 325 21.27 -4.74 25.19
C GLY A 325 21.81 -5.13 23.81
N LEU A 326 20.92 -5.42 22.85
CA LEU A 326 21.30 -5.71 21.48
C LEU A 326 21.57 -4.43 20.69
N THR A 327 22.49 -4.48 19.73
CA THR A 327 22.74 -3.35 18.82
C THR A 327 21.56 -3.14 17.88
N ALA A 328 20.93 -1.96 17.95
CA ALA A 328 19.83 -1.58 17.06
C ALA A 328 20.22 -1.72 15.57
N GLY A 329 19.31 -2.22 14.75
CA GLY A 329 19.53 -2.47 13.32
C GLY A 329 20.32 -3.75 12.99
N ALA A 330 20.90 -4.43 13.97
CA ALA A 330 21.58 -5.71 13.73
C ALA A 330 20.57 -6.83 13.45
N SER A 331 21.00 -7.87 12.70
CA SER A 331 20.17 -9.05 12.42
C SER A 331 20.31 -10.09 13.54
N LEU A 332 19.18 -10.56 14.09
CA LEU A 332 19.12 -11.60 15.12
C LEU A 332 18.36 -12.81 14.57
N THR A 333 19.00 -13.99 14.58
CA THR A 333 18.38 -15.25 14.17
C THR A 333 18.18 -16.16 15.37
N ILE A 334 16.94 -16.60 15.59
CA ILE A 334 16.55 -17.56 16.62
C ILE A 334 16.30 -18.92 15.95
N THR A 335 17.05 -19.94 16.35
CA THR A 335 16.96 -21.30 15.80
C THR A 335 16.42 -22.25 16.88
N PRO A 336 15.28 -22.92 16.65
CA PRO A 336 14.78 -23.91 17.58
C PRO A 336 15.72 -25.13 17.63
N GLN A 337 15.91 -25.68 18.82
CA GLN A 337 16.76 -26.84 19.07
C GLN A 337 16.05 -27.85 19.97
N TRP A 338 16.55 -29.08 19.96
CA TRP A 338 16.04 -30.16 20.79
C TRP A 338 17.17 -31.03 21.36
N ASN A 339 16.86 -31.78 22.41
CA ASN A 339 17.71 -32.83 22.95
C ASN A 339 16.83 -33.91 23.63
N ILE A 340 17.20 -35.18 23.44
CA ILE A 340 16.58 -36.32 24.13
C ILE A 340 17.72 -37.09 24.79
N SER A 341 17.65 -37.29 26.11
CA SER A 341 18.76 -37.92 26.85
C SER A 341 18.78 -39.44 26.74
N SER A 342 17.62 -40.09 26.58
CA SER A 342 17.47 -41.52 26.29
C SER A 342 16.03 -41.86 25.87
N GLY A 343 15.80 -43.07 25.36
CA GLY A 343 14.48 -43.60 25.05
C GLY A 343 14.37 -44.26 23.68
N SER A 344 13.18 -44.20 23.09
CA SER A 344 12.86 -44.59 21.72
C SER A 344 11.79 -43.67 21.15
N GLY A 345 11.45 -43.81 19.86
CA GLY A 345 10.38 -43.05 19.23
C GLY A 345 8.99 -43.25 19.85
N SER A 346 8.78 -44.30 20.67
CA SER A 346 7.53 -44.53 21.41
C SER A 346 7.54 -43.98 22.84
N THR A 347 8.71 -43.68 23.40
CA THR A 347 8.84 -43.21 24.79
C THR A 347 9.34 -41.77 24.89
N ALA A 348 9.75 -41.14 23.79
CA ALA A 348 10.19 -39.75 23.75
C ALA A 348 9.64 -39.03 22.51
N THR A 349 9.03 -37.86 22.69
CA THR A 349 8.41 -37.12 21.59
C THR A 349 8.44 -35.61 21.82
N ILE A 350 8.65 -34.84 20.75
CA ILE A 350 8.49 -33.38 20.71
C ILE A 350 7.54 -33.03 19.58
N SER A 351 6.44 -32.36 19.89
CA SER A 351 5.41 -32.02 18.91
C SER A 351 4.67 -30.72 19.24
N GLY A 352 3.95 -30.18 18.25
CA GLY A 352 3.11 -28.98 18.41
C GLY A 352 3.91 -27.71 18.74
N GLY A 353 5.16 -27.64 18.30
CA GLY A 353 6.05 -26.53 18.57
C GLY A 353 5.61 -25.21 17.94
N THR A 354 5.70 -24.12 18.70
CA THR A 354 5.56 -22.75 18.20
C THR A 354 6.72 -21.90 18.68
N LEU A 355 7.36 -21.19 17.76
CA LEU A 355 8.42 -20.23 18.06
C LEU A 355 7.92 -18.85 17.68
N GLU A 356 7.99 -17.89 18.61
CA GLU A 356 7.61 -16.51 18.37
C GLU A 356 8.75 -15.58 18.78
N VAL A 357 9.04 -14.59 17.93
CA VAL A 357 10.06 -13.56 18.16
C VAL A 357 9.40 -12.20 17.99
N THR A 358 9.32 -11.43 19.07
CA THR A 358 8.73 -10.09 19.10
C THR A 358 9.83 -9.05 19.33
N PRO A 359 10.19 -8.22 18.34
CA PRO A 359 10.92 -6.98 18.60
C PRO A 359 10.16 -6.11 19.61
N ILE A 360 10.83 -5.51 20.59
CA ILE A 360 10.19 -4.58 21.53
C ILE A 360 10.53 -3.15 21.09
N PRO A 361 9.56 -2.26 20.86
CA PRO A 361 9.83 -0.91 20.39
C PRO A 361 10.62 -0.06 21.39
#